data_AF-A0A4Q3RN09-F1
#
_entry.id   AF-A0A4Q3RN09-F1
#
_cell.length_a   1.000
_cell.length_b   1.000
_cell.length_c   1.000
_cell.angle_alpha   90.00
_cell.angle_beta   90.00
_cell.angle_gamma   90.00
#
_symmetry.space_group_name_H-M   'P 1'
#
loop_
_entity.id
_entity.type
_entity.pdbx_description
1 polymer ?
#
loop_
_entity_poly.entity_id
_entity_poly.type
_entity_poly.pdbx_seq_one_letter_code
_entity_poly.pdbx_strand_id
1 'polypeptide(L)'
;LIKGRFGFPALGFNGAAYASIIAEATGMIIVFAIIFLKKFNTRFSLFSHLRFNAPTASLIFRQSLPLVMQFVLSISAWLLFYILIEHHGERPLAISNTMRNIFAIFGVFVWAFASTTNAMVSNIIGQGKQDRVLYLVRKIATLSFIFTVCMCIVINLAPELLLTIYGRDAGFIDEAIPVIRMVTMGLLFMSVSTVWLNAVTGTGNTKVNLGIEFITIILYSFYIYMVLHVWKLSLVWAWSSELIYWTSLFTLSYAYLKSNKWRDKVI
;
A
#
# COMPACT_ATOMS: atom_id res chain seq x y z
N LEU A 1 19.47 3.96 19.93
CA LEU A 1 20.83 3.51 19.53
C LEU A 1 21.45 4.28 18.36
N ILE A 2 20.68 4.87 17.44
CA ILE A 2 21.25 5.62 16.28
C ILE A 2 22.10 6.83 16.71
N LYS A 3 21.63 7.62 17.68
CA LYS A 3 22.37 8.79 18.24
C LYS A 3 23.02 8.53 19.61
N GLY A 4 23.11 7.27 20.06
CA GLY A 4 23.73 6.94 21.36
C GLY A 4 23.14 7.66 22.59
N ARG A 5 21.81 7.88 22.65
CA ARG A 5 21.13 8.42 23.84
C ARG A 5 20.77 7.29 24.83
N PHE A 6 20.71 7.62 26.13
CA PHE A 6 20.48 6.70 27.28
C PHE A 6 21.66 5.80 27.71
N GLY A 7 22.91 6.25 27.55
CA GLY A 7 24.09 5.52 28.07
C GLY A 7 24.53 4.31 27.24
N PHE A 8 23.92 4.11 26.07
CA PHE A 8 24.30 3.07 25.11
C PHE A 8 25.21 3.60 24.01
N PRO A 9 26.19 2.81 23.52
CA PRO A 9 27.09 3.20 22.44
C PRO A 9 26.31 3.57 21.17
N ALA A 10 26.80 4.57 20.45
CA ALA A 10 26.21 4.99 19.18
C ALA A 10 26.51 3.95 18.09
N LEU A 11 25.62 2.98 17.93
CA LEU A 11 25.72 1.92 16.91
C LEU A 11 25.38 2.41 15.49
N GLY A 12 25.07 3.69 15.30
CA GLY A 12 24.75 4.29 13.99
C GLY A 12 23.66 3.52 13.25
N PHE A 13 23.87 3.28 11.95
CA PHE A 13 22.96 2.51 11.09
C PHE A 13 22.88 1.02 11.47
N ASN A 14 23.97 0.43 11.99
CA ASN A 14 23.95 -0.96 12.46
C ASN A 14 23.00 -1.13 13.65
N GLY A 15 22.86 -0.09 14.49
CA GLY A 15 21.88 -0.07 15.58
C GLY A 15 20.43 -0.18 15.10
N ALA A 16 20.11 0.35 13.92
CA ALA A 16 18.79 0.18 13.31
C ALA A 16 18.57 -1.26 12.86
N ALA A 17 19.59 -1.90 12.26
CA ALA A 17 19.52 -3.31 11.86
C ALA A 17 19.29 -4.25 13.07
N TYR A 18 20.07 -4.08 14.14
CA TYR A 18 19.87 -4.85 15.38
C TYR A 18 18.47 -4.64 15.97
N ALA A 19 17.99 -3.40 16.01
CA ALA A 19 16.65 -3.09 16.52
C ALA A 19 15.56 -3.82 15.71
N SER A 20 15.65 -3.84 14.38
CA SER A 20 14.71 -4.56 13.53
C SER A 20 14.73 -6.06 13.78
N ILE A 21 15.91 -6.68 13.88
CA ILE A 21 16.04 -8.12 14.16
C ILE A 21 15.44 -8.47 15.52
N ILE A 22 15.71 -7.67 16.54
CA ILE A 22 15.17 -7.88 17.90
C ILE A 22 13.64 -7.71 17.90
N ALA A 23 13.11 -6.72 17.17
CA ALA A 23 11.67 -6.52 17.06
C ALA A 23 10.97 -7.72 16.40
N GLU A 24 11.52 -8.24 15.30
CA GLU A 24 11.01 -9.43 14.61
C GLU A 24 11.09 -10.68 15.51
N ALA A 25 12.21 -10.89 16.20
CA ALA A 25 12.38 -12.00 17.14
C ALA A 25 11.38 -11.92 18.29
N THR A 26 11.16 -10.73 18.85
CA THR A 26 10.18 -10.52 19.91
C THR A 26 8.76 -10.76 19.40
N GLY A 27 8.42 -10.29 18.20
CA GLY A 27 7.14 -10.55 17.55
C GLY A 27 6.87 -12.04 17.36
N MET A 28 7.87 -12.78 16.87
CA MET A 28 7.81 -14.24 16.75
C MET A 28 7.52 -14.89 18.12
N ILE A 29 8.28 -14.53 19.16
CA ILE A 29 8.10 -15.09 20.51
C ILE A 29 6.68 -14.84 21.03
N ILE A 30 6.13 -13.64 20.85
CA ILE A 30 4.77 -13.30 21.30
C ILE A 30 3.72 -14.12 20.55
N VAL A 31 3.85 -14.27 19.23
CA VAL A 31 2.91 -15.07 18.42
C VAL A 31 2.94 -16.53 18.86
N PHE A 32 4.13 -17.11 19.04
CA PHE A 32 4.28 -18.47 19.55
C PHE A 32 3.69 -18.62 20.96
N ALA A 33 3.97 -17.68 21.86
CA ALA A 33 3.42 -17.67 23.21
C ALA A 33 1.88 -17.66 23.17
N ILE A 34 1.25 -16.83 22.33
CA ILE A 34 -0.21 -16.78 22.20
C ILE A 34 -0.77 -18.12 21.69
N ILE A 35 -0.15 -18.73 20.67
CA ILE A 35 -0.58 -20.02 20.11
C ILE A 35 -0.62 -21.12 21.18
N PHE A 36 0.41 -21.18 22.02
CA PHE A 36 0.51 -22.16 23.10
C PHE A 36 -0.39 -21.81 24.30
N LEU A 37 -0.38 -20.56 24.78
CA LEU A 37 -1.16 -20.11 25.94
C LEU A 37 -2.66 -20.17 25.70
N LYS A 38 -3.13 -19.82 24.49
CA LYS A 38 -4.55 -19.91 24.11
C LYS A 38 -4.96 -21.31 23.64
N LYS A 39 -4.05 -22.29 23.70
CA LYS A 39 -4.29 -23.68 23.27
C LYS A 39 -4.80 -23.80 21.82
N PHE A 40 -4.43 -22.86 20.94
CA PHE A 40 -4.77 -22.94 19.52
C PHE A 40 -4.12 -24.15 18.85
N ASN A 41 -2.94 -24.55 19.33
CA ASN A 41 -2.28 -25.77 18.89
C ASN A 41 -3.19 -27.01 19.03
N THR A 42 -3.84 -27.20 20.18
CA THR A 42 -4.73 -28.36 20.39
C THR A 42 -6.09 -28.19 19.74
N ARG A 43 -6.58 -26.96 19.56
CA ARG A 43 -7.88 -26.69 18.92
C ARG A 43 -7.86 -26.85 17.40
N PHE A 44 -6.73 -26.53 16.76
CA PHE A 44 -6.56 -26.58 15.30
C PHE A 44 -5.56 -27.64 14.84
N SER A 45 -5.00 -28.44 15.77
CA SER A 45 -4.04 -29.50 15.49
C SER A 45 -2.84 -29.04 14.63
N LEU A 46 -2.35 -27.82 14.88
CA LEU A 46 -1.40 -27.11 14.00
C LEU A 46 -0.10 -27.88 13.75
N PHE A 47 0.36 -28.66 14.74
CA PHE A 47 1.61 -29.43 14.66
C PHE A 47 1.42 -30.95 14.56
N SER A 48 0.18 -31.45 14.45
CA SER A 48 -0.06 -32.91 14.42
C SER A 48 0.24 -33.56 13.06
N HIS A 49 0.22 -32.77 11.98
CA HIS A 49 0.44 -33.25 10.61
C HIS A 49 1.44 -32.37 9.85
N LEU A 50 2.70 -32.34 10.32
CA LEU A 50 3.83 -31.71 9.63
C LEU A 50 4.30 -32.53 8.42
N ARG A 51 3.38 -32.93 7.53
CA ARG A 51 3.70 -33.60 6.28
C ARG A 51 3.63 -32.61 5.13
N PHE A 52 4.66 -32.60 4.29
CA PHE A 52 4.64 -31.80 3.07
C PHE A 52 3.50 -32.26 2.16
N ASN A 53 2.59 -31.34 1.84
CA ASN A 53 1.47 -31.58 0.93
C ASN A 53 1.72 -30.79 -0.37
N ALA A 54 2.26 -31.47 -1.38
CA ALA A 54 2.57 -30.85 -2.67
C ALA A 54 1.35 -30.15 -3.32
N PRO A 55 0.12 -30.72 -3.32
CA PRO A 55 -1.09 -30.02 -3.75
C PRO A 55 -1.32 -28.67 -3.05
N THR A 56 -1.26 -28.64 -1.71
CA THR A 56 -1.47 -27.41 -0.94
C THR A 56 -0.35 -26.40 -1.17
N ALA A 57 0.90 -26.86 -1.20
CA ALA A 57 2.06 -26.00 -1.49
C ALA A 57 1.95 -25.37 -2.89
N SER A 58 1.57 -26.15 -3.90
CA SER A 58 1.34 -25.67 -5.27
C SER A 58 0.18 -24.66 -5.34
N LEU A 59 -0.90 -24.89 -4.60
CA LEU A 59 -2.02 -23.96 -4.50
C LEU A 59 -1.59 -22.61 -3.91
N ILE A 60 -0.87 -22.64 -2.78
CA ILE A 60 -0.32 -21.43 -2.14
C ILE A 60 0.59 -20.70 -3.12
N PHE A 61 1.52 -21.42 -3.75
CA PHE A 61 2.44 -20.80 -4.71
C PHE A 61 1.71 -20.16 -5.89
N ARG A 62 0.71 -20.85 -6.46
CA ARG A 62 -0.08 -20.34 -7.60
C ARG A 62 -0.95 -19.13 -7.22
N GLN A 63 -1.41 -19.04 -5.97
CA GLN A 63 -2.16 -17.88 -5.47
C GLN A 63 -1.24 -16.70 -5.12
N SER A 64 -0.11 -16.96 -4.48
CA SER A 64 0.83 -15.94 -4.00
C SER A 64 1.69 -15.36 -5.11
N LEU A 65 2.09 -16.15 -6.11
CA LEU A 65 3.00 -15.69 -7.17
C LEU A 65 2.45 -14.46 -7.93
N PRO A 66 1.17 -14.41 -8.35
CA PRO A 66 0.62 -13.20 -8.96
C PRO A 66 0.62 -11.98 -8.03
N LEU A 67 0.41 -12.17 -6.71
CA LEU A 67 0.48 -11.07 -5.74
C LEU A 67 1.89 -10.56 -5.58
N VAL A 68 2.87 -11.44 -5.48
CA VAL A 68 4.29 -11.06 -5.42
C VAL A 68 4.67 -10.27 -6.69
N MET A 69 4.30 -10.77 -7.87
CA MET A 69 4.54 -10.06 -9.13
C MET A 69 3.86 -8.70 -9.17
N GLN A 70 2.63 -8.59 -8.64
CA GLN A 70 1.92 -7.33 -8.54
C GLN A 70 2.69 -6.32 -7.67
N PHE A 71 3.17 -6.74 -6.50
CA PHE A 71 3.99 -5.89 -5.62
C PHE A 71 5.32 -5.49 -6.27
N VAL A 72 5.99 -6.42 -6.96
CA VAL A 72 7.23 -6.12 -7.70
C VAL A 72 6.96 -5.06 -8.76
N LEU A 73 5.91 -5.21 -9.56
CA LEU A 73 5.53 -4.22 -10.57
C LEU A 73 5.22 -2.85 -9.95
N SER A 74 4.47 -2.81 -8.85
CA SER A 74 4.14 -1.58 -8.14
C SER A 74 5.40 -0.86 -7.61
N ILE A 75 6.36 -1.61 -7.06
CA ILE A 75 7.66 -1.05 -6.61
C ILE A 75 8.48 -0.57 -7.82
N SER A 76 8.48 -1.32 -8.93
CA SER A 76 9.15 -0.91 -10.17
C SER A 76 8.55 0.37 -10.76
N ALA A 77 7.24 0.58 -10.68
CA ALA A 77 6.59 1.82 -11.13
C ALA A 77 7.10 3.03 -10.32
N TRP A 78 7.22 2.88 -9.00
CA TRP A 78 7.83 3.90 -8.14
C TRP A 78 9.30 4.15 -8.48
N LEU A 79 10.07 3.10 -8.78
CA LEU A 79 11.46 3.25 -9.21
C LEU A 79 11.55 4.05 -10.51
N LEU A 80 10.69 3.75 -11.50
CA LEU A 80 10.63 4.50 -12.76
C LEU A 80 10.30 5.97 -12.54
N PHE A 81 9.34 6.28 -11.65
CA PHE A 81 9.02 7.66 -11.28
C PHE A 81 10.24 8.41 -10.74
N TYR A 82 11.00 7.78 -9.83
CA TYR A 82 12.20 8.41 -9.27
C TYR A 82 13.32 8.60 -10.28
N ILE A 83 13.59 7.62 -11.14
CA ILE A 83 14.60 7.74 -12.20
C ILE A 83 14.28 8.92 -13.13
N LEU A 84 13.01 9.08 -13.49
CA LEU A 84 12.59 10.18 -14.38
C LEU A 84 12.70 11.56 -13.69
N ILE A 85 12.49 11.62 -12.38
CA ILE A 85 12.63 12.86 -11.60
C ILE A 85 14.09 13.20 -11.30
N GLU A 86 14.96 12.20 -11.12
CA GLU A 86 16.38 12.40 -10.84
C GLU A 86 17.05 13.26 -11.93
N HIS A 87 16.66 13.08 -13.19
CA HIS A 87 17.13 13.88 -14.32
C HIS A 87 16.73 15.38 -14.25
N HIS A 88 15.78 15.76 -13.40
CA HIS A 88 15.29 17.14 -13.24
C HIS A 88 15.98 17.90 -12.10
N GLY A 89 16.92 17.26 -11.38
CA GLY A 89 17.78 17.89 -10.38
C GLY A 89 17.53 17.44 -8.94
N GLU A 90 18.43 17.83 -8.04
CA GLU A 90 18.40 17.39 -6.63
C GLU A 90 17.20 17.93 -5.86
N ARG A 91 16.71 19.13 -6.21
CA ARG A 91 15.61 19.80 -5.51
C ARG A 91 14.26 19.09 -5.70
N PRO A 92 13.80 18.82 -6.94
CA PRO A 92 12.59 18.00 -7.17
C PRO A 92 12.67 16.59 -6.56
N LEU A 93 13.86 15.99 -6.57
CA LEU A 93 14.10 14.67 -5.99
C LEU A 93 13.94 14.70 -4.45
N ALA A 94 14.52 15.71 -3.79
CA ALA A 94 14.36 15.90 -2.35
C ALA A 94 12.90 16.13 -1.95
N ILE A 95 12.16 16.96 -2.71
CA ILE A 95 10.73 17.19 -2.48
C ILE A 95 9.96 15.87 -2.62
N SER A 96 10.22 15.10 -3.69
CA SER A 96 9.55 13.83 -3.93
C SER A 96 9.83 12.77 -2.87
N ASN A 97 11.05 12.74 -2.31
CA ASN A 97 11.36 11.87 -1.18
C ASN A 97 10.57 12.24 0.08
N THR A 98 10.47 13.54 0.39
CA THR A 98 9.62 14.03 1.49
C THR A 98 8.16 13.65 1.27
N MET A 99 7.64 13.86 0.06
CA MET A 99 6.26 13.52 -0.29
C MET A 99 5.96 12.02 -0.18
N ARG A 100 6.89 11.16 -0.60
CA ARG A 100 6.76 9.70 -0.43
C ARG A 100 6.73 9.29 1.04
N ASN A 101 7.53 9.91 1.89
CA ASN A 101 7.50 9.63 3.33
C ASN A 101 6.16 10.02 3.95
N ILE A 102 5.65 11.20 3.60
CA ILE A 102 4.31 11.65 4.00
C ILE A 102 3.26 10.66 3.51
N PHE A 103 3.27 10.34 2.21
CA PHE A 103 2.35 9.39 1.60
C PHE A 103 2.39 8.02 2.27
N ALA A 104 3.57 7.50 2.61
CA ALA A 104 3.73 6.21 3.28
C ALA A 104 3.15 6.22 4.70
N ILE A 105 3.43 7.25 5.50
CA ILE A 105 2.91 7.37 6.88
C ILE A 105 1.38 7.36 6.89
N PHE A 106 0.76 8.17 6.03
CA PHE A 106 -0.71 8.23 5.93
C PHE A 106 -1.29 7.00 5.21
N GLY A 107 -0.54 6.43 4.27
CA GLY A 107 -0.88 5.22 3.54
C GLY A 107 -1.02 3.98 4.42
N VAL A 108 -0.31 3.90 5.55
CA VAL A 108 -0.44 2.78 6.52
C VAL A 108 -1.88 2.57 6.98
N PHE A 109 -2.61 3.65 7.23
CA PHE A 109 -4.01 3.54 7.66
C PHE A 109 -4.91 3.02 6.54
N VAL A 110 -4.68 3.49 5.31
CA VAL A 110 -5.39 3.00 4.12
C VAL A 110 -5.11 1.51 3.88
N TRP A 111 -3.85 1.09 3.99
CA TRP A 111 -3.46 -0.33 3.89
C TRP A 111 -4.10 -1.19 4.99
N ALA A 112 -4.31 -0.64 6.20
CA ALA A 112 -5.02 -1.36 7.26
C ALA A 112 -6.49 -1.63 6.89
N PHE A 113 -7.21 -0.65 6.34
CA PHE A 113 -8.56 -0.84 5.83
C PHE A 113 -8.60 -1.83 4.65
N ALA A 114 -7.62 -1.75 3.76
CA ALA A 114 -7.51 -2.64 2.61
C ALA A 114 -7.27 -4.10 3.05
N SER A 115 -6.33 -4.33 3.99
CA SER A 115 -6.07 -5.65 4.57
C SER A 115 -7.30 -6.21 5.30
N THR A 116 -8.00 -5.36 6.05
CA THR A 116 -9.28 -5.73 6.70
C THR A 116 -10.32 -6.15 5.67
N THR A 117 -10.40 -5.44 4.53
CA THR A 117 -11.32 -5.77 3.43
C THR A 117 -11.00 -7.13 2.84
N ASN A 118 -9.73 -7.41 2.53
CA ASN A 118 -9.31 -8.71 2.01
C ASN A 118 -9.77 -9.86 2.92
N ALA A 119 -9.48 -9.76 4.22
CA ALA A 119 -9.86 -10.77 5.21
C ALA A 119 -11.39 -10.94 5.35
N MET A 120 -12.14 -9.83 5.42
CA MET A 120 -13.60 -9.88 5.58
C MET A 120 -14.31 -10.38 4.32
N VAL A 121 -13.85 -10.00 3.13
CA VAL A 121 -14.41 -10.49 1.85
C VAL A 121 -14.18 -11.99 1.72
N SER A 122 -12.96 -12.47 1.96
CA SER A 122 -12.64 -13.90 1.93
C SER A 122 -13.54 -14.69 2.91
N ASN A 123 -13.74 -14.17 4.13
CA ASN A 123 -14.61 -14.78 5.13
C ASN A 123 -16.09 -14.80 4.72
N ILE A 124 -16.63 -13.70 4.16
CA ILE A 124 -18.03 -13.64 3.69
C ILE A 124 -18.27 -14.62 2.54
N ILE A 125 -17.32 -14.74 1.62
CA ILE A 125 -17.38 -15.70 0.51
C ILE A 125 -17.34 -17.13 1.07
N GLY A 126 -16.46 -17.42 2.04
CA GLY A 126 -16.40 -18.71 2.71
C GLY A 126 -17.68 -19.09 3.48
N GLN A 127 -18.47 -18.10 3.92
CA GLN A 127 -19.79 -18.30 4.53
C GLN A 127 -20.94 -18.47 3.52
N GLY A 128 -20.66 -18.44 2.22
CA GLY A 128 -21.68 -18.49 1.15
C GLY A 128 -22.52 -17.21 1.02
N LYS A 129 -22.17 -16.12 1.70
CA LYS A 129 -22.94 -14.85 1.71
C LYS A 129 -22.44 -13.86 0.66
N GLN A 130 -22.18 -14.34 -0.56
CA GLN A 130 -21.53 -13.55 -1.62
C GLN A 130 -22.26 -12.24 -1.96
N ASP A 131 -23.60 -12.19 -1.84
CA ASP A 131 -24.37 -10.97 -2.10
C ASP A 131 -24.03 -9.78 -1.19
N ARG A 132 -23.45 -10.05 -0.01
CA ARG A 132 -23.05 -9.01 0.95
C ARG A 132 -21.66 -8.42 0.66
N VAL A 133 -20.89 -8.98 -0.27
CA VAL A 133 -19.50 -8.54 -0.55
C VAL A 133 -19.46 -7.08 -0.99
N LEU A 134 -20.25 -6.70 -2.01
CA LEU A 134 -20.24 -5.32 -2.51
C LEU A 134 -20.69 -4.30 -1.45
N TYR A 135 -21.67 -4.68 -0.62
CA TYR A 135 -22.13 -3.83 0.48
C TYR A 135 -21.04 -3.62 1.53
N LEU A 136 -20.35 -4.70 1.92
CA LEU A 136 -19.21 -4.63 2.85
C LEU A 136 -18.10 -3.73 2.30
N VAL A 137 -17.67 -3.96 1.06
CA VAL A 137 -16.57 -3.21 0.42
C VAL A 137 -16.91 -1.73 0.35
N ARG A 138 -18.14 -1.36 -0.03
CA ARG A 138 -18.59 0.04 -0.02
C ARG A 138 -18.54 0.66 1.37
N LYS A 139 -18.95 -0.08 2.41
CA LYS A 139 -18.91 0.40 3.79
C LYS A 139 -17.48 0.64 4.27
N ILE A 140 -16.56 -0.30 4.01
CA ILE A 140 -15.15 -0.14 4.38
C ILE A 140 -14.49 0.99 3.56
N ALA A 141 -14.77 1.09 2.25
CA ALA A 141 -14.27 2.17 1.42
C ALA A 141 -14.76 3.54 1.88
N THR A 142 -16.01 3.64 2.33
CA THR A 142 -16.57 4.88 2.89
C THR A 142 -15.87 5.27 4.20
N LEU A 143 -15.65 4.31 5.10
CA LEU A 143 -14.91 4.55 6.34
C LEU A 143 -13.46 4.97 6.08
N SER A 144 -12.78 4.27 5.16
CA SER A 144 -11.43 4.60 4.70
C SER A 144 -11.38 6.03 4.14
N PHE A 145 -12.31 6.37 3.24
CA PHE A 145 -12.39 7.69 2.63
C PHE A 145 -12.63 8.81 3.66
N ILE A 146 -13.60 8.66 4.56
CA ILE A 146 -13.88 9.65 5.62
C ILE A 146 -12.64 9.86 6.50
N PHE A 147 -11.98 8.77 6.89
CA PHE A 147 -10.77 8.85 7.69
C PHE A 147 -9.63 9.56 6.94
N THR A 148 -9.43 9.24 5.67
CA THR A 148 -8.42 9.90 4.83
C THR A 148 -8.76 11.37 4.57
N VAL A 149 -10.04 11.74 4.41
CA VAL A 149 -10.47 13.15 4.31
C VAL A 149 -10.07 13.93 5.57
N CYS A 150 -10.36 13.40 6.76
CA CYS A 150 -9.95 14.03 8.01
C CYS A 150 -8.43 14.23 8.07
N MET A 151 -7.65 13.24 7.66
CA MET A 151 -6.19 13.36 7.59
C MET A 151 -5.72 14.39 6.57
N CYS A 152 -6.31 14.40 5.37
CA CYS A 152 -5.97 15.36 4.32
C CYS A 152 -6.29 16.80 4.75
N ILE A 153 -7.39 17.02 5.48
CA ILE A 153 -7.70 18.33 6.06
C ILE A 153 -6.60 18.76 7.02
N VAL A 154 -6.18 17.89 7.94
CA VAL A 154 -5.10 18.20 8.90
C VAL A 154 -3.79 18.53 8.18
N ILE A 155 -3.44 17.78 7.13
CA ILE A 155 -2.23 18.02 6.33
C ILE A 155 -2.30 19.38 5.61
N ASN A 156 -3.46 19.74 5.06
CA ASN A 156 -3.62 20.96 4.27
C ASN A 156 -3.85 22.23 5.11
N LEU A 157 -4.23 22.11 6.38
CA LEU A 157 -4.38 23.26 7.28
C LEU A 157 -3.02 23.88 7.67
N ALA A 158 -1.98 23.07 7.81
CA ALA A 158 -0.64 23.53 8.18
C ALA A 158 0.47 22.73 7.45
N PRO A 159 0.54 22.80 6.10
CA PRO A 159 1.53 22.05 5.34
C PRO A 159 2.96 22.49 5.69
N GLU A 160 3.17 23.77 5.98
CA GLU A 160 4.46 24.34 6.37
C GLU A 160 5.02 23.70 7.63
N LEU A 161 4.18 23.46 8.65
CA LEU A 161 4.60 22.83 9.90
C LEU A 161 5.12 21.40 9.64
N LEU A 162 4.41 20.64 8.80
CA LEU A 162 4.84 19.29 8.42
C LEU A 162 6.14 19.30 7.62
N LEU A 163 6.30 20.25 6.70
CA LEU A 163 7.49 20.37 5.85
C LEU A 163 8.70 20.87 6.64
N THR A 164 8.49 21.71 7.67
CA THR A 164 9.55 22.23 8.54
C THR A 164 10.22 21.13 9.36
N ILE A 165 9.51 20.05 9.71
CA ILE A 165 10.06 18.88 10.41
C ILE A 165 11.19 18.22 9.59
N TYR A 166 11.15 18.33 8.26
CA TYR A 166 12.19 17.81 7.38
C TYR A 166 13.44 18.72 7.31
N GLY A 167 13.46 19.85 8.03
CA GLY A 167 14.63 20.70 8.23
C GLY A 167 15.16 21.34 6.95
N ARG A 168 14.27 21.73 6.04
CA ARG A 168 14.63 22.33 4.74
C ARG A 168 14.41 23.85 4.74
N ASP A 169 15.09 24.53 3.83
CA ASP A 169 15.04 25.98 3.66
C ASP A 169 13.67 26.49 3.16
N ALA A 170 13.40 27.80 3.31
CA ALA A 170 12.10 28.40 2.96
C ALA A 170 11.71 28.15 1.48
N GLY A 171 12.67 28.20 0.55
CA GLY A 171 12.39 27.91 -0.86
C GLY A 171 11.92 26.48 -1.09
N PHE A 172 12.28 25.53 -0.21
CA PHE A 172 11.87 24.13 -0.34
C PHE A 172 10.39 24.00 -0.04
N ILE A 173 9.97 24.71 1.01
CA ILE A 173 8.61 24.70 1.51
C ILE A 173 7.69 25.29 0.44
N ASP A 174 8.08 26.42 -0.14
CA ASP A 174 7.31 27.09 -1.21
C ASP A 174 7.09 26.18 -2.42
N GLU A 175 8.13 25.48 -2.88
CA GLU A 175 8.03 24.51 -3.99
C GLU A 175 7.26 23.24 -3.62
N ALA A 176 7.30 22.83 -2.35
CA ALA A 176 6.67 21.59 -1.86
C ALA A 176 5.18 21.74 -1.56
N ILE A 177 4.69 22.94 -1.22
CA ILE A 177 3.26 23.20 -0.93
C ILE A 177 2.32 22.81 -2.09
N PRO A 178 2.56 23.16 -3.36
CA PRO A 178 1.67 22.73 -4.43
C PRO A 178 1.74 21.21 -4.64
N VAL A 179 2.89 20.59 -4.38
CA VAL A 179 3.06 19.13 -4.50
C VAL A 179 2.32 18.39 -3.38
N ILE A 180 2.40 18.85 -2.13
CA ILE A 180 1.69 18.17 -1.02
C ILE A 180 0.18 18.22 -1.23
N ARG A 181 -0.36 19.31 -1.78
CA ARG A 181 -1.79 19.41 -2.15
C ARG A 181 -2.16 18.33 -3.18
N MET A 182 -1.34 18.16 -4.21
CA MET A 182 -1.50 17.10 -5.21
C MET A 182 -1.46 15.70 -4.59
N VAL A 183 -0.50 15.46 -3.70
CA VAL A 183 -0.32 14.20 -2.97
C VAL A 183 -1.55 13.89 -2.10
N THR A 184 -2.09 14.88 -1.40
CA THR A 184 -3.30 14.68 -0.59
C THR A 184 -4.53 14.35 -1.44
N MET A 185 -4.65 14.92 -2.64
CA MET A 185 -5.67 14.46 -3.59
C MET A 185 -5.43 13.00 -3.97
N GLY A 186 -4.18 12.61 -4.28
CA GLY A 186 -3.79 11.22 -4.51
C GLY A 186 -4.20 10.26 -3.40
N LEU A 187 -3.97 10.64 -2.13
CA LEU A 187 -4.34 9.86 -0.96
C LEU A 187 -5.86 9.59 -0.88
N LEU A 188 -6.70 10.57 -1.24
CA LEU A 188 -8.15 10.38 -1.27
C LEU A 188 -8.55 9.29 -2.27
N PHE A 189 -8.00 9.29 -3.48
CA PHE A 189 -8.27 8.24 -4.46
C PHE A 189 -7.68 6.90 -4.00
N MET A 190 -6.47 6.90 -3.47
CA MET A 190 -5.83 5.70 -2.91
C MET A 190 -6.72 5.02 -1.85
N SER A 191 -7.34 5.80 -0.97
CA SER A 191 -8.17 5.31 0.15
C SER A 191 -9.32 4.39 -0.31
N VAL A 192 -9.89 4.69 -1.48
CA VAL A 192 -10.96 3.90 -2.09
C VAL A 192 -10.35 2.80 -2.95
N SER A 193 -9.41 3.15 -3.82
CA SER A 193 -8.85 2.26 -4.86
C SER A 193 -8.21 1.01 -4.25
N THR A 194 -7.41 1.19 -3.21
CA THR A 194 -6.73 0.08 -2.50
C THR A 194 -7.72 -0.88 -1.82
N VAL A 195 -8.81 -0.36 -1.25
CA VAL A 195 -9.88 -1.17 -0.65
C VAL A 195 -10.57 -2.03 -1.69
N TRP A 196 -10.91 -1.45 -2.84
CA TRP A 196 -11.54 -2.19 -3.94
C TRP A 196 -10.60 -3.24 -4.54
N LEU A 197 -9.32 -2.93 -4.70
CA LEU A 197 -8.32 -3.89 -5.19
C LEU A 197 -8.15 -5.05 -4.21
N ASN A 198 -8.03 -4.77 -2.92
CA ASN A 198 -7.90 -5.82 -1.90
C ASN A 198 -9.18 -6.65 -1.76
N ALA A 199 -10.34 -6.11 -2.11
CA ALA A 199 -11.56 -6.90 -2.25
C ALA A 199 -11.47 -7.90 -3.43
N VAL A 200 -10.86 -7.52 -4.56
CA VAL A 200 -10.54 -8.44 -5.68
C VAL A 200 -9.60 -9.55 -5.20
N THR A 201 -8.55 -9.19 -4.46
CA THR A 201 -7.64 -10.16 -3.84
C THR A 201 -8.40 -11.12 -2.91
N GLY A 202 -9.34 -10.59 -2.12
CA GLY A 202 -10.19 -11.37 -1.22
C GLY A 202 -11.11 -12.37 -1.89
N THR A 203 -11.40 -12.22 -3.19
CA THR A 203 -12.12 -13.24 -3.97
C THR A 203 -11.22 -14.40 -4.42
N GLY A 204 -9.93 -14.39 -4.07
CA GLY A 204 -8.97 -15.43 -4.48
C GLY A 204 -8.55 -15.37 -5.96
N ASN A 205 -8.89 -14.30 -6.69
CA ASN A 205 -8.50 -14.14 -8.09
C ASN A 205 -7.29 -13.22 -8.25
N THR A 206 -6.15 -13.68 -7.74
CA THR A 206 -4.90 -12.91 -7.70
C THR A 206 -4.33 -12.63 -9.11
N LYS A 207 -4.70 -13.41 -10.11
CA LYS A 207 -4.34 -13.15 -11.52
C LYS A 207 -5.04 -11.91 -12.09
N VAL A 208 -6.31 -11.70 -11.73
CA VAL A 208 -7.03 -10.47 -12.12
C VAL A 208 -6.39 -9.27 -11.45
N ASN A 209 -6.01 -9.42 -10.17
CA ASN A 209 -5.30 -8.38 -9.45
C ASN A 209 -4.01 -7.94 -10.17
N LEU A 210 -3.19 -8.92 -10.58
CA LEU A 210 -1.99 -8.67 -11.39
C LEU A 210 -2.31 -8.00 -12.73
N GLY A 211 -3.37 -8.42 -13.42
CA GLY A 211 -3.78 -7.82 -14.68
C GLY A 211 -4.22 -6.35 -14.54
N ILE A 212 -4.96 -6.03 -13.48
CA ILE A 212 -5.37 -4.65 -13.16
C ILE A 212 -4.14 -3.77 -12.90
N GLU A 213 -3.19 -4.28 -12.12
CA GLU A 213 -1.93 -3.60 -11.82
C GLU A 213 -1.12 -3.34 -13.08
N PHE A 214 -0.97 -4.35 -13.93
CA PHE A 214 -0.19 -4.25 -15.17
C PHE A 214 -0.74 -3.16 -16.11
N ILE A 215 -2.06 -3.14 -16.33
CA ILE A 215 -2.72 -2.10 -17.15
C ILE A 215 -2.52 -0.72 -16.52
N THR A 216 -2.70 -0.63 -15.20
CA THR A 216 -2.53 0.62 -14.45
C THR A 216 -1.12 1.18 -14.57
N ILE A 217 -0.09 0.32 -14.49
CA ILE A 217 1.31 0.75 -14.61
C ILE A 217 1.64 1.21 -16.03
N ILE A 218 1.06 0.60 -17.06
CA ILE A 218 1.23 1.09 -18.44
C ILE A 218 0.68 2.51 -18.56
N LEU A 219 -0.54 2.76 -18.06
CA LEU A 219 -1.17 4.09 -18.10
C LEU A 219 -0.35 5.12 -17.29
N TYR A 220 0.10 4.72 -16.09
CA TYR A 220 0.94 5.53 -15.22
C TYR A 220 2.27 5.91 -15.90
N SER A 221 2.99 4.92 -16.43
CA SER A 221 4.30 5.13 -17.07
C SER A 221 4.18 5.98 -18.32
N PHE A 222 3.15 5.74 -19.13
CA PHE A 222 2.85 6.55 -20.30
C PHE A 222 2.59 8.01 -19.92
N TYR A 223 1.78 8.25 -18.89
CA TYR A 223 1.49 9.60 -18.43
C TYR A 223 2.74 10.33 -17.90
N ILE A 224 3.53 9.70 -17.04
CA ILE A 224 4.73 10.34 -16.48
C ILE A 224 5.73 10.69 -17.59
N TYR A 225 5.92 9.79 -18.55
CA TYR A 225 6.79 10.05 -19.70
C TYR A 225 6.31 11.28 -20.50
N MET A 226 5.01 11.37 -20.78
CA MET A 226 4.43 12.52 -21.49
C MET A 226 4.61 13.82 -20.70
N VAL A 227 4.32 13.81 -19.41
CA VAL A 227 4.39 15.00 -18.54
C VAL A 227 5.83 15.50 -18.38
N LEU A 228 6.77 14.61 -18.07
CA LEU A 228 8.15 15.00 -17.75
C LEU A 228 9.02 15.17 -18.99
N HIS A 229 8.91 14.29 -19.98
CA HIS A 229 9.82 14.30 -21.14
C HIS A 229 9.28 15.12 -22.32
N VAL A 230 7.99 14.97 -22.64
CA VAL A 230 7.39 15.63 -23.80
C VAL A 230 6.95 17.05 -23.45
N TRP A 231 6.17 17.21 -22.38
CA TRP A 231 5.60 18.50 -21.99
C TRP A 231 6.47 19.29 -21.01
N LYS A 232 7.45 18.64 -20.37
CA LYS A 232 8.39 19.27 -19.41
C LYS A 232 7.67 20.09 -18.33
N LEU A 233 6.57 19.56 -17.82
CA LEU A 233 5.76 20.24 -16.81
C LEU A 233 6.39 20.14 -15.42
N SER A 234 5.93 21.00 -14.51
CA SER A 234 6.40 21.04 -13.12
C SER A 234 6.17 19.72 -12.37
N LEU A 235 6.91 19.52 -11.28
CA LEU A 235 6.81 18.35 -10.40
C LEU A 235 5.38 18.04 -9.91
N VAL A 236 4.53 19.05 -9.74
CA VAL A 236 3.11 18.90 -9.37
C VAL A 236 2.38 17.99 -10.36
N TRP A 237 2.59 18.20 -11.66
CA TRP A 237 1.98 17.39 -12.72
C TRP A 237 2.60 15.99 -12.81
N ALA A 238 3.85 15.83 -12.41
CA ALA A 238 4.42 14.50 -12.27
C ALA A 238 3.69 13.73 -11.18
N TRP A 239 3.40 14.36 -10.03
CA TRP A 239 2.64 13.75 -8.94
C TRP A 239 1.16 13.54 -9.24
N SER A 240 0.56 14.22 -10.23
CA SER A 240 -0.79 13.86 -10.69
C SER A 240 -0.86 12.51 -11.41
N SER A 241 0.28 11.89 -11.72
CA SER A 241 0.32 10.50 -12.16
C SER A 241 -0.29 9.54 -11.13
N GLU A 242 -0.19 9.86 -9.84
CA GLU A 242 -0.84 9.10 -8.76
C GLU A 242 -2.36 9.11 -8.92
N LEU A 243 -2.97 10.21 -9.34
CA LEU A 243 -4.42 10.22 -9.59
C LEU A 243 -4.81 9.25 -10.69
N ILE A 244 -4.00 9.16 -11.74
CA ILE A 244 -4.24 8.23 -12.85
C ILE A 244 -4.09 6.80 -12.36
N TYR A 245 -3.03 6.52 -11.61
CA TYR A 245 -2.77 5.19 -11.04
C TYR A 245 -3.93 4.73 -10.16
N TRP A 246 -4.33 5.55 -9.17
CA TRP A 246 -5.39 5.16 -8.24
C TRP A 246 -6.75 5.10 -8.95
N THR A 247 -7.05 6.04 -9.85
CA THR A 247 -8.33 6.02 -10.59
C THR A 247 -8.46 4.83 -11.53
N SER A 248 -7.40 4.46 -12.27
CA SER A 248 -7.42 3.26 -13.13
C SER A 248 -7.58 2.00 -12.29
N LEU A 249 -6.86 1.93 -11.16
CA LEU A 249 -6.92 0.79 -10.25
C LEU A 249 -8.31 0.64 -9.62
N PHE A 250 -8.94 1.73 -9.20
CA PHE A 250 -10.33 1.73 -8.73
C PHE A 250 -11.31 1.30 -9.82
N THR A 251 -11.27 1.95 -10.99
CA THR A 251 -12.24 1.70 -12.06
C THR A 251 -12.21 0.26 -12.54
N LEU A 252 -11.02 -0.31 -12.74
CA LEU A 252 -10.85 -1.70 -13.15
C LEU A 252 -11.26 -2.68 -12.04
N SER A 253 -10.91 -2.42 -10.78
CA SER A 253 -11.31 -3.26 -9.64
C SER A 253 -12.82 -3.25 -9.43
N TYR A 254 -13.43 -2.06 -9.52
CA TYR A 254 -14.88 -1.88 -9.44
C TYR A 254 -15.60 -2.60 -10.57
N ALA A 255 -15.13 -2.46 -11.82
CA ALA A 255 -15.70 -3.13 -12.98
C ALA A 255 -15.64 -4.65 -12.84
N TYR A 256 -14.51 -5.20 -12.36
CA TYR A 256 -14.39 -6.64 -12.11
C TYR A 256 -15.39 -7.12 -11.04
N LEU A 257 -15.46 -6.44 -9.88
CA LEU A 257 -16.38 -6.83 -8.81
C LEU A 257 -17.85 -6.67 -9.20
N LYS A 258 -18.18 -5.70 -10.06
CA LYS A 258 -19.54 -5.55 -10.61
C LYS A 258 -19.88 -6.62 -11.65
N SER A 259 -18.88 -7.17 -12.36
CA SER A 259 -19.10 -8.16 -13.42
C SER A 259 -19.60 -9.52 -12.93
N ASN A 260 -19.63 -9.77 -11.61
CA ASN A 260 -20.00 -11.04 -10.98
C ASN A 260 -19.19 -12.28 -11.42
N LYS A 261 -18.20 -12.15 -12.31
CA LYS A 261 -17.30 -13.23 -12.77
C LYS A 261 -16.51 -13.91 -11.64
N TRP A 262 -16.52 -13.33 -10.46
CA TRP A 262 -15.88 -13.85 -9.26
C TRP A 262 -16.79 -14.78 -8.43
N ARG A 263 -18.11 -14.82 -8.69
CA ARG A 263 -19.08 -15.61 -7.90
C ARG A 263 -18.98 -17.12 -8.11
N ASP A 264 -18.67 -17.54 -9.33
CA ASP A 264 -18.72 -18.94 -9.76
C ASP A 264 -17.50 -19.76 -9.33
N LYS A 265 -16.51 -19.15 -8.69
CA LYS A 265 -15.26 -19.81 -8.32
C LYS A 265 -15.32 -20.33 -6.90
N VAL A 266 -15.42 -21.64 -6.76
CA VAL A 266 -15.19 -22.33 -5.49
C VAL A 266 -13.68 -22.31 -5.22
N ILE A 267 -13.30 -21.72 -4.08
CA ILE A 267 -11.91 -21.65 -3.59
C ILE A 267 -11.53 -22.99 -2.97
#